data_AF-A0A955CHM9-F1
#
_entry.id   AF-A0A955CHM9-F1
#
_cell.length_a   1.000
_cell.length_b   1.000
_cell.length_c   1.000
_cell.angle_alpha   90.00
_cell.angle_beta   90.00
_cell.angle_gamma   90.00
#
_symmetry.space_group_name_H-M   'P 1'
#
loop_
_entity.id
_entity.type
_entity.pdbx_description
1 polymer ?
#
loop_
_entity_poly.entity_id
_entity_poly.type
_entity_poly.pdbx_seq_one_letter_code
_entity_poly.pdbx_strand_id
1 'polypeptide(L)'
;MYKLLLSSRYLRSRYIALASIISVTLGVATMIIVNSVMSGFQEEMYKRLHGILSDIVVEARSTDGIQDPDLLMARIQETLGDDVAAMTPNVHIPAMLSFKVRDEWVPKQVNLIGVDQETYAHVSDFGKYLLHPANRDSLSFELREGGYDDRLGVAGWMHRRNRVALERAYAAQQAAWDRAQQPTPSSTPANSPAALSTVMDPAQTPMVSEPDPGQQFASDTVTTSDQVTSQIADPFAGYQAAEQPEVFDPMVSQRTGIVMGIAISSLKHRNEAGEVVDYFLCRPGDDVMVTFPTAGTPPKIAYDTFTVVDLYESKMSEYDAGFAFVPIERIQQLRGMIDPSSGVGAVTAVQIRLAEGVVLEEASARLQAALDPRDVPYSVQTWKEMQGPLLAAVEMETTILNILLFLIIAVAGFGILATFFMIVVEKTRDIGILKSLGASHRGVMSIFLSYGLALGVAGAVVGMVLGLVFVTYINQIAGVLEKIQGRELFDPTVYYFQEIPTIINPLTVSWIVLGAILIAVIASVLPAIRAARLHPVEALRYE
;
A
#
# COMPACT_ATOMS: atom_id res chain seq x y z
N MET A 1 -53.12 -21.47 28.65
CA MET A 1 -52.99 -22.71 27.84
C MET A 1 -53.93 -22.72 26.61
N TYR A 2 -55.23 -22.47 26.74
CA TYR A 2 -56.19 -22.54 25.61
C TYR A 2 -55.94 -21.55 24.46
N LYS A 3 -55.43 -20.34 24.76
CA LYS A 3 -55.08 -19.31 23.75
C LYS A 3 -53.96 -19.75 22.80
N LEU A 4 -52.96 -20.49 23.31
CA LEU A 4 -51.83 -21.03 22.54
C LEU A 4 -52.25 -22.21 21.63
N LEU A 5 -53.22 -23.01 22.08
CA LEU A 5 -53.77 -24.10 21.28
C LEU A 5 -54.64 -23.58 20.12
N LEU A 6 -55.45 -22.56 20.37
CA LEU A 6 -56.22 -21.89 19.31
C LEU A 6 -55.30 -21.16 18.32
N SER A 7 -54.28 -20.43 18.78
CA SER A 7 -53.32 -19.79 17.86
C SER A 7 -52.56 -20.82 17.02
N SER A 8 -52.16 -21.96 17.59
CA SER A 8 -51.50 -23.07 16.87
C SER A 8 -52.40 -23.73 15.82
N ARG A 9 -53.71 -23.88 16.09
CA ARG A 9 -54.66 -24.43 15.11
C ARG A 9 -55.02 -23.43 14.01
N TYR A 10 -55.06 -22.13 14.35
CA TYR A 10 -55.18 -21.03 13.38
C TYR A 10 -53.91 -20.84 12.53
N LEU A 11 -52.75 -21.27 13.02
CA LEU A 11 -51.45 -21.28 12.33
C LEU A 11 -51.40 -22.14 11.05
N ARG A 12 -52.47 -22.89 10.73
CA ARG A 12 -52.53 -23.81 9.59
C ARG A 12 -53.10 -23.19 8.30
N SER A 13 -52.96 -21.87 8.11
CA SER A 13 -52.95 -21.26 6.77
C SER A 13 -51.52 -21.38 6.23
N ARG A 14 -51.25 -22.48 5.51
CA ARG A 14 -49.87 -22.99 5.31
C ARG A 14 -48.97 -22.11 4.45
N TYR A 15 -49.51 -21.28 3.56
CA TYR A 15 -48.67 -20.56 2.58
C TYR A 15 -48.44 -19.09 2.91
N ILE A 16 -49.45 -18.39 3.44
CA ILE A 16 -49.36 -16.94 3.71
C ILE A 16 -48.42 -16.66 4.90
N ALA A 17 -48.48 -17.49 5.94
CA ALA A 17 -47.58 -17.38 7.09
C ALA A 17 -46.11 -17.66 6.71
N LEU A 18 -45.87 -18.65 5.83
CA LEU A 18 -44.53 -18.96 5.33
C LEU A 18 -43.93 -17.80 4.52
N ALA A 19 -44.74 -17.12 3.70
CA ALA A 19 -44.30 -15.96 2.93
C ALA A 19 -43.78 -14.82 3.85
N SER A 20 -44.47 -14.56 4.97
CA SER A 20 -44.01 -13.57 5.96
C SER A 20 -42.71 -14.00 6.64
N ILE A 21 -42.59 -15.27 7.03
CA ILE A 21 -41.36 -15.79 7.65
C ILE A 21 -40.18 -15.68 6.68
N ILE A 22 -40.36 -16.05 5.41
CA ILE A 22 -39.31 -15.96 4.38
C ILE A 22 -38.87 -14.51 4.18
N SER A 23 -39.81 -13.56 4.12
CA SER A 23 -39.50 -12.13 3.98
C SER A 23 -38.66 -11.61 5.16
N VAL A 24 -39.05 -11.93 6.39
CA VAL A 24 -38.27 -11.55 7.60
C VAL A 24 -36.91 -12.25 7.61
N THR A 25 -36.89 -13.54 7.30
CA THR A 25 -35.68 -14.37 7.27
C THR A 25 -34.65 -13.79 6.31
N LEU A 26 -35.07 -13.46 5.09
CA LEU A 26 -34.20 -12.89 4.07
C LEU A 26 -33.69 -11.50 4.47
N GLY A 27 -34.56 -10.65 5.04
CA GLY A 27 -34.16 -9.33 5.53
C GLY A 27 -33.09 -9.40 6.63
N VAL A 28 -33.32 -10.26 7.64
CA VAL A 28 -32.38 -10.44 8.76
C VAL A 28 -31.08 -11.09 8.31
N ALA A 29 -31.14 -12.15 7.48
CA ALA A 29 -29.96 -12.83 6.97
C ALA A 29 -29.09 -11.88 6.14
N THR A 30 -29.68 -11.16 5.18
CA THR A 30 -28.96 -10.18 4.35
C THR A 30 -28.34 -9.08 5.21
N MET A 31 -29.04 -8.60 6.24
CA MET A 31 -28.52 -7.57 7.14
C MET A 31 -27.28 -8.04 7.92
N ILE A 32 -27.32 -9.27 8.43
CA ILE A 32 -26.18 -9.87 9.15
C ILE A 32 -25.00 -10.06 8.19
N ILE A 33 -25.24 -10.57 6.98
CA ILE A 33 -24.19 -10.80 5.97
C ILE A 33 -23.52 -9.48 5.61
N VAL A 34 -24.29 -8.48 5.19
CA VAL A 34 -23.76 -7.18 4.74
C VAL A 34 -23.00 -6.49 5.88
N ASN A 35 -23.57 -6.45 7.09
CA ASN A 35 -22.90 -5.81 8.21
C ASN A 35 -21.60 -6.54 8.59
N SER A 36 -21.59 -7.88 8.60
CA SER A 36 -20.40 -8.66 8.97
C SER A 36 -19.26 -8.49 7.97
N VAL A 37 -19.57 -8.50 6.67
CA VAL A 37 -18.59 -8.28 5.60
C VAL A 37 -18.05 -6.85 5.67
N MET A 38 -18.92 -5.85 5.83
CA MET A 38 -18.48 -4.45 5.89
C MET A 38 -17.63 -4.16 7.12
N SER A 39 -18.03 -4.64 8.30
CA SER A 39 -17.21 -4.49 9.50
C SER A 39 -15.86 -5.19 9.35
N GLY A 40 -15.84 -6.39 8.74
CA GLY A 40 -14.58 -7.09 8.45
C GLY A 40 -13.68 -6.32 7.48
N PHE A 41 -14.24 -5.82 6.39
CA PHE A 41 -13.50 -5.04 5.40
C PHE A 41 -12.93 -3.75 5.99
N GLN A 42 -13.75 -2.98 6.71
CA GLN A 42 -13.32 -1.75 7.36
C GLN A 42 -12.19 -1.99 8.36
N GLU A 43 -12.33 -2.99 9.23
CA GLU A 43 -11.33 -3.29 10.25
C GLU A 43 -10.02 -3.78 9.62
N GLU A 44 -10.10 -4.65 8.61
CA GLU A 44 -8.92 -5.14 7.89
C GLU A 44 -8.21 -4.02 7.11
N MET A 45 -8.96 -3.13 6.45
CA MET A 45 -8.39 -1.93 5.82
C MET A 45 -7.71 -1.04 6.85
N TYR A 46 -8.39 -0.72 7.94
CA TYR A 46 -7.87 0.15 9.00
C TYR A 46 -6.57 -0.42 9.59
N LYS A 47 -6.58 -1.71 9.95
CA LYS A 47 -5.45 -2.40 10.56
C LYS A 47 -4.22 -2.41 9.65
N ARG A 48 -4.41 -2.61 8.33
CA ARG A 48 -3.32 -2.60 7.37
C ARG A 48 -2.75 -1.21 7.11
N LEU A 49 -3.62 -0.20 6.96
CA LEU A 49 -3.17 1.19 6.81
C LEU A 49 -2.39 1.66 8.03
N HIS A 50 -2.88 1.32 9.23
CA HIS A 50 -2.24 1.68 10.49
C HIS A 50 -0.92 0.93 10.75
N GLY A 51 -0.79 -0.33 10.30
CA GLY A 51 0.45 -1.09 10.52
C GLY A 51 1.64 -0.55 9.73
N ILE A 52 1.43 -0.11 8.49
CA ILE A 52 2.52 0.35 7.62
C ILE A 52 2.97 1.78 8.00
N LEU A 53 2.01 2.63 8.36
CA LEU A 53 2.26 4.05 8.68
C LEU A 53 2.53 4.24 10.18
N SER A 54 3.25 5.30 10.53
CA SER A 54 3.33 5.77 11.91
C SER A 54 2.04 6.49 12.31
N ASP A 55 1.77 6.61 13.61
CA ASP A 55 0.55 7.24 14.12
C ASP A 55 0.43 8.71 13.71
N ILE A 56 1.52 9.45 13.94
CA ILE A 56 1.64 10.87 13.62
C ILE A 56 2.93 11.08 12.85
N VAL A 57 2.88 11.95 11.84
CA VAL A 57 4.04 12.40 11.06
C VAL A 57 4.16 13.91 11.20
N VAL A 58 5.34 14.38 11.58
CA VAL A 58 5.70 15.80 11.55
C VAL A 58 6.61 16.01 10.36
N GLU A 59 6.09 16.64 9.30
CA GLU A 59 6.80 16.83 8.03
C GLU A 59 7.19 18.30 7.83
N ALA A 60 8.39 18.55 7.32
CA ALA A 60 8.83 19.87 6.89
C ALA A 60 8.19 20.27 5.56
N ARG A 61 7.76 21.53 5.47
CA ARG A 61 7.26 22.12 4.21
C ARG A 61 8.39 22.54 3.26
N SER A 62 9.62 22.67 3.77
CA SER A 62 10.79 23.10 2.99
C SER A 62 11.55 21.91 2.40
N THR A 63 12.11 22.10 1.21
CA THR A 63 12.99 21.12 0.54
C THR A 63 14.28 20.84 1.34
N ASP A 64 14.68 21.80 2.17
CA ASP A 64 15.85 21.72 3.05
C ASP A 64 15.60 20.86 4.30
N GLY A 65 14.34 20.56 4.60
CA GLY A 65 13.96 19.72 5.73
C GLY A 65 14.11 20.38 7.10
N ILE A 66 13.98 19.55 8.13
CA ILE A 66 14.21 19.78 9.55
C ILE A 66 15.72 19.66 9.80
N GLN A 67 16.39 20.77 10.08
CA GLN A 67 17.86 20.82 10.23
C GLN A 67 18.36 20.03 11.45
N ASP A 68 17.64 20.14 12.58
CA ASP A 68 17.97 19.45 13.83
C ASP A 68 16.79 18.56 14.24
N PRO A 69 16.77 17.29 13.80
CA PRO A 69 15.72 16.35 14.16
C PRO A 69 15.69 16.05 15.66
N ASP A 70 16.85 16.00 16.32
CA ASP A 70 16.95 15.62 17.73
C ASP A 70 16.30 16.68 18.63
N LEU A 71 16.49 17.96 18.32
CA LEU A 71 15.83 19.06 19.02
C LEU A 71 14.31 19.00 18.85
N LEU A 72 13.84 18.70 17.63
CA LEU A 72 12.40 18.57 17.36
C LEU A 72 11.82 17.37 18.13
N MET A 73 12.50 16.23 18.10
CA MET A 73 12.13 15.03 18.85
C MET A 73 12.08 15.31 20.36
N ALA A 74 13.05 16.03 20.91
CA ALA A 74 13.03 16.45 22.31
C ALA A 74 11.81 17.33 22.64
N ARG A 75 11.44 18.25 21.75
CA ARG A 75 10.26 19.12 21.92
C ARG A 75 8.94 18.35 21.79
N ILE A 76 8.87 17.36 20.90
CA ILE A 76 7.74 16.43 20.80
C ILE A 76 7.62 15.63 22.09
N GLN A 77 8.73 15.10 22.61
CA GLN A 77 8.77 14.35 23.86
C GLN A 77 8.34 15.21 25.06
N GLU A 78 8.71 16.50 25.11
CA GLU A 78 8.26 17.44 26.14
C GLU A 78 6.74 17.69 26.06
N THR A 79 6.17 17.70 24.86
CA THR A 79 4.75 18.00 24.62
C THR A 79 3.84 16.81 24.94
N LEU A 80 4.25 15.61 24.51
CA LEU A 80 3.44 14.39 24.62
C LEU A 80 3.83 13.52 25.83
N GLY A 81 5.05 13.66 26.37
CA GLY A 81 5.50 12.89 27.53
C GLY A 81 5.40 11.38 27.32
N ASP A 82 4.74 10.71 28.25
CA ASP A 82 4.57 9.24 28.26
C ASP A 82 3.63 8.72 27.15
N ASP A 83 2.97 9.60 26.40
CA ASP A 83 2.10 9.22 25.29
C ASP A 83 2.88 8.75 24.04
N VAL A 84 4.19 8.99 23.99
CA VAL A 84 5.08 8.57 22.90
C VAL A 84 5.68 7.20 23.22
N ALA A 85 5.39 6.20 22.39
CA ALA A 85 6.03 4.89 22.48
C ALA A 85 7.40 4.86 21.79
N ALA A 86 7.48 5.46 20.60
CA ALA A 86 8.72 5.52 19.81
C ALA A 86 8.67 6.69 18.81
N MET A 87 9.85 7.17 18.41
CA MET A 87 10.01 8.17 17.35
C MET A 87 11.23 7.84 16.49
N THR A 88 11.15 8.18 15.21
CA THR A 88 12.28 8.02 14.28
C THR A 88 12.32 9.19 13.30
N PRO A 89 13.50 9.76 13.01
CA PRO A 89 13.67 10.62 11.85
C PRO A 89 13.57 9.80 10.57
N ASN A 90 13.08 10.41 9.49
CA ASN A 90 13.15 9.84 8.16
C ASN A 90 13.27 10.90 7.04
N VAL A 91 13.75 10.45 5.88
CA VAL A 91 13.80 11.26 4.66
C VAL A 91 12.87 10.68 3.62
N HIS A 92 11.76 11.35 3.37
CA HIS A 92 10.73 10.98 2.42
C HIS A 92 10.83 11.88 1.19
N ILE A 93 11.10 11.30 0.03
CA ILE A 93 11.24 12.03 -1.24
C ILE A 93 10.65 11.26 -2.42
N PRO A 94 10.02 11.95 -3.38
CA PRO A 94 9.65 11.32 -4.64
C PRO A 94 10.91 11.03 -5.46
N ALA A 95 10.95 9.85 -6.08
CA ALA A 95 12.07 9.38 -6.89
C ALA A 95 11.60 8.56 -8.10
N MET A 96 12.48 8.41 -9.07
CA MET A 96 12.32 7.49 -10.20
C MET A 96 13.34 6.37 -10.06
N LEU A 97 12.85 5.15 -9.90
CA LEU A 97 13.66 3.94 -9.83
C LEU A 97 13.66 3.27 -11.21
N SER A 98 14.83 2.90 -11.71
CA SER A 98 14.98 2.26 -13.01
C SER A 98 15.88 1.03 -12.88
N PHE A 99 15.45 -0.08 -13.46
CA PHE A 99 16.25 -1.31 -13.55
C PHE A 99 16.24 -1.85 -14.97
N LYS A 100 17.22 -2.69 -15.31
CA LYS A 100 17.34 -3.27 -16.63
C LYS A 100 16.58 -4.58 -16.74
N VAL A 101 15.76 -4.72 -17.78
CA VAL A 101 15.11 -5.96 -18.18
C VAL A 101 15.48 -6.22 -19.63
N ARG A 102 16.24 -7.29 -19.92
CA ARG A 102 16.70 -7.61 -21.28
C ARG A 102 17.39 -6.42 -21.99
N ASP A 103 18.28 -5.74 -21.27
CA ASP A 103 19.00 -4.52 -21.69
C ASP A 103 18.15 -3.25 -21.91
N GLU A 104 16.84 -3.30 -21.68
CA GLU A 104 15.97 -2.12 -21.68
C GLU A 104 15.76 -1.59 -20.27
N TRP A 105 15.82 -0.26 -20.11
CA TRP A 105 15.54 0.39 -18.84
C TRP A 105 14.03 0.50 -18.61
N VAL A 106 13.57 -0.04 -17.48
CA VAL A 106 12.17 0.04 -17.06
C VAL A 106 12.06 1.06 -15.92
N PRO A 107 11.55 2.28 -16.19
CA PRO A 107 11.35 3.28 -15.15
C PRO A 107 10.08 2.98 -14.35
N LYS A 108 10.17 3.20 -13.03
CA LYS A 108 9.09 3.09 -12.04
C LYS A 108 9.12 4.33 -11.15
N GLN A 109 7.96 4.94 -10.94
CA GLN A 109 7.83 6.02 -9.96
C GLN A 109 7.75 5.40 -8.57
N VAL A 110 8.54 5.92 -7.63
CA VAL A 110 8.56 5.45 -6.23
C VAL A 110 8.71 6.63 -5.27
N ASN A 111 8.21 6.47 -4.06
CA ASN A 111 8.55 7.30 -2.91
C ASN A 111 9.71 6.60 -2.19
N LEU A 112 10.86 7.26 -2.17
CA LEU A 112 12.06 6.77 -1.52
C LEU A 112 12.05 7.24 -0.06
N ILE A 113 12.16 6.31 0.87
CA ILE A 113 12.19 6.56 2.31
C ILE A 113 13.57 6.18 2.85
N GLY A 114 14.34 7.18 3.28
CA GLY A 114 15.51 7.02 4.10
C GLY A 114 15.10 6.71 5.54
N VAL A 115 15.42 5.52 6.02
CA VAL A 115 15.09 5.04 7.36
C VAL A 115 16.33 4.70 8.16
N ASP A 116 16.21 4.87 9.47
CA ASP A 116 17.19 4.36 10.42
C ASP A 116 16.94 2.87 10.69
N GLN A 117 18.00 2.06 10.74
CA GLN A 117 17.88 0.60 10.84
C GLN A 117 17.41 0.14 12.22
N GLU A 118 17.74 0.89 13.28
CA GLU A 118 17.48 0.50 14.66
C GLU A 118 16.12 1.00 15.15
N THR A 119 15.77 2.24 14.84
CA THR A 119 14.59 2.90 15.40
C THR A 119 13.33 2.70 14.56
N TYR A 120 13.44 2.55 13.24
CA TYR A 120 12.27 2.52 12.34
C TYR A 120 11.32 1.35 12.62
N ALA A 121 11.86 0.17 12.96
CA ALA A 121 11.07 -1.02 13.29
C ALA A 121 10.21 -0.87 14.55
N HIS A 122 10.51 0.09 15.42
CA HIS A 122 9.71 0.38 16.62
C HIS A 122 8.55 1.35 16.34
N VAL A 123 8.62 2.09 15.23
CA VAL A 123 7.64 3.12 14.87
C VAL A 123 6.64 2.63 13.81
N SER A 124 7.04 1.66 12.98
CA SER A 124 6.21 1.06 11.93
C SER A 124 6.29 -0.47 11.98
N ASP A 125 5.19 -1.16 11.62
CA ASP A 125 5.19 -2.62 11.45
C ASP A 125 5.86 -3.06 10.13
N PHE A 126 6.47 -2.14 9.38
CA PHE A 126 7.18 -2.41 8.12
C PHE A 126 8.08 -3.66 8.18
N GLY A 127 8.83 -3.83 9.27
CA GLY A 127 9.72 -4.98 9.46
C GLY A 127 9.03 -6.33 9.28
N LYS A 128 7.77 -6.46 9.72
CA LYS A 128 6.98 -7.71 9.62
C LYS A 128 6.68 -8.11 8.18
N TYR A 129 6.71 -7.15 7.24
CA TYR A 129 6.37 -7.37 5.84
C TYR A 129 7.58 -7.68 4.94
N LEU A 130 8.80 -7.65 5.48
CA LEU A 130 10.01 -8.02 4.75
C LEU A 130 9.97 -9.49 4.34
N LEU A 131 10.45 -9.84 3.14
CA LEU A 131 10.43 -11.22 2.67
C LEU A 131 11.50 -12.06 3.36
N HIS A 132 12.70 -11.51 3.59
CA HIS A 132 13.77 -12.25 4.25
C HIS A 132 13.51 -12.39 5.76
N PRO A 133 13.46 -13.61 6.34
CA PRO A 133 13.13 -13.83 7.75
C PRO A 133 14.01 -13.05 8.73
N ALA A 134 15.33 -13.05 8.53
CA ALA A 134 16.25 -12.35 9.42
C ALA A 134 16.14 -10.81 9.33
N ASN A 135 15.60 -10.27 8.25
CA ASN A 135 15.35 -8.83 8.15
C ASN A 135 14.05 -8.43 8.88
N ARG A 136 13.14 -9.38 9.12
CA ARG A 136 11.94 -9.16 9.95
C ARG A 136 12.28 -8.92 11.41
N ASP A 137 13.33 -9.59 11.90
CA ASP A 137 13.81 -9.44 13.27
C ASP A 137 14.64 -8.16 13.43
N SER A 138 15.54 -7.90 12.48
CA SER A 138 16.40 -6.71 12.47
C SER A 138 16.61 -6.25 11.03
N LEU A 139 16.10 -5.07 10.69
CA LEU A 139 16.28 -4.49 9.36
C LEU A 139 17.77 -4.33 9.07
N SER A 140 18.19 -4.84 7.91
CA SER A 140 19.56 -4.69 7.43
C SER A 140 19.55 -4.38 5.94
N PHE A 141 20.40 -3.44 5.54
CA PHE A 141 20.64 -3.09 4.14
C PHE A 141 21.81 -3.88 3.52
N GLU A 142 22.10 -5.07 4.05
CA GLU A 142 23.12 -5.97 3.53
C GLU A 142 22.52 -7.16 2.77
N LEU A 143 23.12 -7.46 1.63
CA LEU A 143 22.77 -8.61 0.80
C LEU A 143 23.18 -9.90 1.50
N ARG A 144 22.28 -10.88 1.52
CA ARG A 144 22.50 -12.17 2.19
C ARG A 144 22.78 -13.28 1.17
N GLU A 145 23.38 -14.37 1.63
CA GLU A 145 23.75 -15.52 0.78
C GLU A 145 22.54 -16.36 0.37
N GLY A 146 21.50 -16.44 1.21
CA GLY A 146 20.29 -17.23 0.97
C GLY A 146 19.23 -16.95 2.04
N GLY A 147 18.18 -17.78 2.11
CA GLY A 147 17.06 -17.59 3.05
C GLY A 147 15.94 -16.70 2.52
N TYR A 148 15.95 -16.41 1.22
CA TYR A 148 14.89 -15.68 0.53
C TYR A 148 13.66 -16.56 0.25
N ASP A 149 12.52 -15.91 0.05
CA ASP A 149 11.25 -16.54 -0.30
C ASP A 149 11.39 -17.44 -1.55
N ASP A 150 10.85 -18.66 -1.50
CA ASP A 150 10.96 -19.66 -2.58
C ASP A 150 10.42 -19.14 -3.92
N ARG A 151 9.47 -18.20 -3.90
CA ARG A 151 8.92 -17.57 -5.12
C ARG A 151 9.98 -16.82 -5.93
N LEU A 152 11.04 -16.32 -5.28
CA LEU A 152 12.13 -15.58 -5.93
C LEU A 152 13.10 -16.51 -6.68
N GLY A 153 13.08 -17.82 -6.39
CA GLY A 153 14.08 -18.77 -6.86
C GLY A 153 15.47 -18.43 -6.32
N VAL A 154 16.48 -18.45 -7.19
CA VAL A 154 17.84 -18.03 -6.81
C VAL A 154 17.86 -16.51 -6.64
N ALA A 155 18.22 -16.05 -5.44
CA ALA A 155 18.34 -14.65 -5.04
C ALA A 155 19.59 -14.43 -4.17
N GLY A 156 19.91 -13.18 -3.84
CA GLY A 156 21.03 -12.83 -2.96
C GLY A 156 22.38 -12.82 -3.66
N TRP A 157 23.44 -13.05 -2.88
CA TRP A 157 24.81 -13.15 -3.41
C TRP A 157 24.96 -14.26 -4.46
N MET A 158 24.25 -15.38 -4.30
CA MET A 158 24.28 -16.47 -5.28
C MET A 158 23.75 -16.01 -6.65
N HIS A 159 22.61 -15.31 -6.69
CA HIS A 159 22.06 -14.74 -7.92
C HIS A 159 23.03 -13.73 -8.54
N ARG A 160 23.53 -12.79 -7.72
CA ARG A 160 24.46 -11.75 -8.17
C ARG A 160 25.73 -12.32 -8.80
N ARG A 161 26.38 -13.29 -8.12
CA ARG A 161 27.61 -13.94 -8.62
C ARG A 161 27.35 -14.71 -9.91
N ASN A 162 26.23 -15.43 -10.01
CA ASN A 162 25.86 -16.17 -11.21
C ASN A 162 25.61 -15.23 -12.39
N ARG A 163 24.88 -14.12 -12.18
CA ARG A 163 24.63 -13.10 -13.20
C ARG A 163 25.93 -12.48 -13.71
N VAL A 164 26.79 -12.04 -12.79
CA VAL A 164 28.06 -11.37 -13.14
C VAL A 164 29.03 -12.33 -13.83
N ALA A 165 29.08 -13.60 -13.43
CA ALA A 165 29.89 -14.62 -14.11
C ALA A 165 29.41 -14.84 -15.56
N LEU A 166 28.09 -14.88 -15.78
CA LEU A 166 27.50 -15.01 -17.11
C LEU A 166 27.78 -13.77 -17.98
N GLU A 167 27.60 -12.56 -17.44
CA GLU A 167 27.90 -11.29 -18.12
C GLU A 167 29.38 -11.21 -18.53
N ARG A 168 30.31 -11.59 -17.62
CA ARG A 168 31.75 -11.65 -17.93
C ARG A 168 32.06 -12.65 -19.04
N ALA A 169 31.42 -13.82 -19.03
CA ALA A 169 31.61 -14.83 -20.07
C ALA A 169 31.12 -14.33 -21.45
N TYR A 170 29.94 -13.70 -21.52
CA TYR A 170 29.43 -13.10 -22.75
C TYR A 170 30.33 -11.96 -23.24
N ALA A 171 30.73 -11.05 -22.35
CA ALA A 171 31.61 -9.94 -22.71
C ALA A 171 32.97 -10.44 -23.23
N ALA A 172 33.53 -11.50 -22.62
CA ALA A 172 34.78 -12.12 -23.09
C ALA A 172 34.63 -12.76 -24.48
N GLN A 173 33.49 -13.43 -24.73
CA GLN A 173 33.18 -14.00 -26.05
C GLN A 173 33.03 -12.90 -27.12
N GLN A 174 32.34 -11.82 -26.80
CA GLN A 174 32.11 -10.70 -27.71
C GLN A 174 33.42 -9.96 -28.02
N ALA A 175 34.25 -9.70 -27.00
CA ALA A 175 35.58 -9.12 -27.20
C ALA A 175 36.53 -10.05 -27.99
N ALA A 176 36.38 -11.36 -27.88
CA ALA A 176 37.14 -12.32 -28.70
C ALA A 176 36.67 -12.28 -30.17
N TRP A 177 35.36 -12.17 -30.40
CA TRP A 177 34.76 -12.02 -31.71
C TRP A 177 35.19 -10.71 -32.39
N ASP A 178 35.13 -9.58 -31.67
CA ASP A 178 35.54 -8.27 -32.18
C ASP A 178 37.03 -8.24 -32.53
N ARG A 179 37.89 -8.85 -31.70
CA ARG A 179 39.33 -9.00 -32.01
C ARG A 179 39.59 -9.86 -33.25
N ALA A 180 38.78 -10.88 -33.50
CA ALA A 180 38.90 -11.70 -34.70
C ALA A 180 38.44 -10.97 -35.98
N GLN A 181 37.59 -9.95 -35.84
CA GLN A 181 37.10 -9.14 -36.96
C GLN A 181 37.95 -7.89 -37.25
N GLN A 182 38.84 -7.48 -36.34
CA GLN A 182 39.77 -6.39 -36.58
C GLN A 182 40.79 -6.79 -37.66
N PRO A 183 40.89 -6.07 -38.79
CA PRO A 183 41.89 -6.36 -39.81
C PRO A 183 43.28 -6.15 -39.21
N THR A 184 44.13 -7.18 -39.32
CA THR A 184 45.54 -7.13 -38.91
C THR A 184 46.20 -5.88 -39.50
N PRO A 185 46.81 -4.99 -38.70
CA PRO A 185 47.54 -3.87 -39.26
C PRO A 185 48.68 -4.44 -40.12
N SER A 186 48.62 -4.17 -41.42
CA SER A 186 49.66 -4.57 -42.37
C SER A 186 50.98 -3.98 -41.89
N SER A 187 51.89 -4.86 -41.46
CA SER A 187 53.27 -4.51 -41.16
C SER A 187 53.96 -4.05 -42.45
N THR A 188 53.98 -2.75 -42.70
CA THR A 188 54.88 -2.16 -43.71
C THR A 188 56.31 -2.22 -43.13
N PRO A 189 57.27 -2.93 -43.74
CA PRO A 189 58.64 -2.90 -43.26
C PRO A 189 59.27 -1.55 -43.62
N ALA A 190 59.92 -0.93 -42.64
CA ALA A 190 60.77 0.22 -42.86
C ALA A 190 61.93 -0.16 -43.80
N ASN A 191 61.86 0.31 -45.04
CA ASN A 191 63.01 0.36 -45.95
C ASN A 191 63.17 1.80 -46.43
N SER A 192 64.13 2.51 -45.83
CA SER A 192 64.79 3.62 -46.51
C SER A 192 65.63 3.06 -47.66
N PRO A 193 65.72 3.78 -48.78
CA PRO A 193 67.05 4.19 -49.22
C PRO A 193 67.11 5.66 -49.63
N ALA A 194 68.25 6.26 -49.33
CA ALA A 194 68.69 7.55 -49.84
C ALA A 194 69.03 7.47 -51.33
N ALA A 195 68.72 8.53 -52.09
CA ALA A 195 69.64 9.28 -52.97
C ALA A 195 68.92 9.97 -54.17
N LEU A 196 69.05 11.30 -54.18
CA LEU A 196 69.42 12.18 -55.32
C LEU A 196 68.71 12.05 -56.68
N SER A 197 67.97 13.09 -57.09
CA SER A 197 68.44 14.06 -58.11
C SER A 197 67.33 15.05 -58.53
N THR A 198 67.58 16.34 -58.26
CA THR A 198 67.52 17.50 -59.19
C THR A 198 66.52 17.49 -60.37
N VAL A 199 65.73 18.56 -60.52
CA VAL A 199 65.76 19.56 -61.65
C VAL A 199 64.43 20.34 -61.79
N MET A 200 64.56 21.68 -61.77
CA MET A 200 63.75 22.77 -62.37
C MET A 200 62.41 23.28 -61.78
N ASP A 201 62.54 24.50 -61.24
CA ASP A 201 61.63 25.68 -61.31
C ASP A 201 61.41 26.12 -62.80
N PRO A 202 60.45 27.00 -63.21
CA PRO A 202 59.80 28.06 -62.43
C PRO A 202 58.30 28.32 -62.67
N ALA A 203 57.66 29.07 -61.76
CA ALA A 203 57.08 30.40 -62.06
C ALA A 203 55.84 30.77 -61.21
N GLN A 204 55.81 32.05 -60.82
CA GLN A 204 54.68 32.92 -60.44
C GLN A 204 54.29 33.03 -58.96
N THR A 205 54.96 34.00 -58.31
CA THR A 205 54.42 34.94 -57.31
C THR A 205 53.27 35.78 -57.90
N PRO A 206 52.35 36.36 -57.08
CA PRO A 206 52.61 37.64 -56.39
C PRO A 206 52.14 37.65 -54.91
N MET A 207 52.98 38.08 -53.98
CA MET A 207 53.17 39.46 -53.44
C MET A 207 52.15 39.90 -52.37
N VAL A 208 52.72 40.51 -51.31
CA VAL A 208 52.27 41.62 -50.44
C VAL A 208 52.57 41.23 -48.98
N SER A 209 53.37 41.94 -48.17
CA SER A 209 54.26 43.09 -48.30
C SER A 209 55.05 43.21 -46.97
N GLU A 210 56.22 43.85 -47.04
CA GLU A 210 57.27 43.96 -46.02
C GLU A 210 56.93 44.61 -44.66
N PRO A 211 57.79 44.37 -43.64
CA PRO A 211 57.81 44.97 -42.30
C PRO A 211 58.81 46.13 -42.16
N ASP A 212 58.78 46.91 -41.05
CA ASP A 212 59.97 47.58 -40.46
C ASP A 212 59.67 48.23 -39.07
N PRO A 213 60.65 48.76 -38.27
CA PRO A 213 61.42 47.99 -37.29
C PRO A 213 61.63 48.70 -35.92
N GLY A 214 62.32 48.02 -35.00
CA GLY A 214 63.03 48.67 -33.89
C GLY A 214 63.66 47.62 -32.96
N GLN A 215 64.92 47.21 -33.17
CA GLN A 215 66.11 47.70 -32.44
C GLN A 215 66.02 47.38 -30.92
N GLN A 216 66.85 46.52 -30.29
CA GLN A 216 68.31 46.55 -30.20
C GLN A 216 68.85 45.37 -29.33
N PHE A 217 70.06 44.89 -29.66
CA PHE A 217 71.22 44.51 -28.81
C PHE A 217 71.02 43.64 -27.54
N ALA A 218 71.89 42.74 -27.10
CA ALA A 218 73.19 42.24 -27.55
C ALA A 218 73.44 40.91 -26.80
N SER A 219 74.23 40.04 -27.42
CA SER A 219 74.72 38.78 -26.87
C SER A 219 75.88 39.02 -25.91
N ASP A 220 75.74 38.54 -24.67
CA ASP A 220 76.87 38.25 -23.79
C ASP A 220 76.99 36.75 -23.55
N THR A 221 78.24 36.32 -23.62
CA THR A 221 78.73 34.94 -23.60
C THR A 221 79.03 34.54 -22.16
N VAL A 222 78.52 33.42 -21.64
CA VAL A 222 79.17 32.70 -20.53
C VAL A 222 79.09 31.19 -20.73
N THR A 223 80.27 30.63 -20.55
CA THR A 223 80.79 29.28 -20.71
C THR A 223 80.09 28.23 -19.83
N THR A 224 80.01 27.03 -20.41
CA THR A 224 79.71 25.73 -19.77
C THR A 224 80.65 25.38 -18.62
N SER A 225 80.09 25.12 -17.44
CA SER A 225 80.43 23.99 -16.56
C SER A 225 79.59 24.06 -15.27
N ASP A 226 78.60 23.18 -15.13
CA ASP A 226 78.50 22.31 -13.95
C ASP A 226 77.32 21.34 -14.09
N GLN A 227 77.63 20.07 -13.82
CA GLN A 227 76.67 18.98 -13.73
C GLN A 227 75.80 19.18 -12.48
N VAL A 228 74.54 19.53 -12.66
CA VAL A 228 73.49 19.26 -11.68
C VAL A 228 72.35 18.59 -12.42
N THR A 229 72.21 17.29 -12.18
CA THR A 229 71.04 16.51 -12.59
C THR A 229 69.85 16.98 -11.76
N SER A 230 69.17 18.04 -12.20
CA SER A 230 67.85 18.38 -11.66
C SER A 230 66.84 17.41 -12.27
N GLN A 231 66.51 16.37 -11.51
CA GLN A 231 65.22 15.69 -11.65
C GLN A 231 64.14 16.77 -11.52
N ILE A 232 63.54 17.15 -12.63
CA ILE A 232 62.28 17.90 -12.63
C ILE A 232 61.25 16.92 -12.05
N ALA A 233 61.06 16.97 -10.74
CA ALA A 233 59.97 16.28 -10.09
C ALA A 233 58.67 16.85 -10.68
N ASP A 234 57.85 15.99 -11.26
CA ASP A 234 56.55 16.36 -11.80
C ASP A 234 55.72 17.00 -10.67
N PRO A 235 55.36 18.30 -10.77
CA PRO A 235 54.57 18.99 -9.76
C PRO A 235 53.14 18.41 -9.60
N PHE A 236 52.74 17.47 -10.47
CA PHE A 236 51.49 16.74 -10.39
C PHE A 236 51.64 15.28 -9.93
N ALA A 237 52.85 14.81 -9.59
CA ALA A 237 53.04 13.45 -9.06
C ALA A 237 52.26 13.21 -7.76
N GLY A 238 52.05 14.26 -6.95
CA GLY A 238 51.21 14.21 -5.75
C GLY A 238 49.70 14.15 -6.04
N TYR A 239 49.25 14.58 -7.23
CA TYR A 239 47.84 14.50 -7.65
C TYR A 239 47.45 13.11 -8.18
N GLN A 240 48.41 12.33 -8.67
CA GLN A 240 48.16 10.94 -9.11
C GLN A 240 48.13 9.94 -7.95
N ALA A 241 48.54 10.34 -6.75
CA ALA A 241 48.48 9.54 -5.53
C ALA A 241 47.21 9.79 -4.70
N ALA A 242 46.29 10.64 -5.18
CA ALA A 242 44.94 10.74 -4.62
C ALA A 242 44.12 9.56 -5.16
N GLU A 243 43.97 8.52 -4.31
CA GLU A 243 42.99 7.43 -4.42
C GLU A 243 42.73 6.91 -5.84
N GLN A 244 43.48 5.88 -6.27
CA GLN A 244 42.98 5.01 -7.34
C GLN A 244 41.57 4.58 -6.95
N PRO A 245 40.52 4.83 -7.77
CA PRO A 245 39.19 4.38 -7.43
C PRO A 245 39.24 2.87 -7.28
N GLU A 246 38.93 2.35 -6.10
CA GLU A 246 38.75 0.91 -5.89
C GLU A 246 37.85 0.40 -7.01
N VAL A 247 38.36 -0.50 -7.83
CA VAL A 247 37.60 -1.08 -8.93
C VAL A 247 36.48 -1.90 -8.29
N PHE A 248 35.26 -1.35 -8.29
CA PHE A 248 34.08 -2.01 -7.75
C PHE A 248 33.89 -3.37 -8.42
N ASP A 249 34.08 -4.46 -7.67
CA ASP A 249 33.80 -5.82 -8.15
C ASP A 249 32.38 -6.25 -7.74
N PRO A 250 31.43 -6.36 -8.68
CA PRO A 250 30.07 -6.77 -8.35
C PRO A 250 29.95 -8.19 -7.76
N MET A 251 30.98 -9.04 -7.85
CA MET A 251 30.94 -10.40 -7.28
C MET A 251 31.21 -10.46 -5.77
N VAL A 252 31.89 -9.44 -5.23
CA VAL A 252 32.37 -9.40 -3.84
C VAL A 252 31.85 -8.17 -3.10
N SER A 253 31.54 -7.10 -3.83
CA SER A 253 31.11 -5.82 -3.29
C SER A 253 29.67 -5.51 -3.68
N GLN A 254 28.90 -5.02 -2.70
CA GLN A 254 27.56 -4.48 -2.92
C GLN A 254 27.60 -2.95 -2.89
N ARG A 255 26.63 -2.31 -3.53
CA ARG A 255 26.38 -0.87 -3.32
C ARG A 255 25.50 -0.71 -2.08
N THR A 256 25.09 0.52 -1.79
CA THR A 256 24.10 0.78 -0.73
C THR A 256 22.85 -0.07 -0.98
N GLY A 257 22.39 -0.78 0.04
CA GLY A 257 21.21 -1.61 -0.05
C GLY A 257 19.93 -0.80 -0.21
N ILE A 258 19.00 -1.32 -1.00
CA ILE A 258 17.63 -0.83 -1.13
C ILE A 258 16.65 -1.98 -0.94
N VAL A 259 15.59 -1.72 -0.18
CA VAL A 259 14.46 -2.63 -0.01
C VAL A 259 13.28 -2.06 -0.78
N MET A 260 12.72 -2.84 -1.70
CA MET A 260 11.64 -2.37 -2.57
C MET A 260 10.36 -3.16 -2.34
N GLY A 261 9.22 -2.55 -2.64
CA GLY A 261 7.96 -3.27 -2.64
C GLY A 261 7.94 -4.33 -3.75
N ILE A 262 7.31 -5.47 -3.47
CA ILE A 262 7.31 -6.62 -4.37
C ILE A 262 6.76 -6.26 -5.75
N ALA A 263 5.72 -5.42 -5.82
CA ALA A 263 5.05 -5.01 -7.06
C ALA A 263 5.83 -3.99 -7.91
N ILE A 264 6.89 -3.36 -7.37
CA ILE A 264 7.85 -2.59 -8.17
C ILE A 264 8.64 -3.54 -9.09
N SER A 265 9.01 -4.70 -8.55
CA SER A 265 9.94 -5.66 -9.14
C SER A 265 9.26 -6.83 -9.84
N SER A 266 7.96 -7.04 -9.64
CA SER A 266 7.23 -8.19 -10.19
C SER A 266 6.04 -7.77 -11.07
N LEU A 267 5.64 -8.69 -11.96
CA LEU A 267 4.40 -8.64 -12.70
C LEU A 267 3.61 -9.90 -12.38
N LYS A 268 2.33 -9.74 -12.03
CA LYS A 268 1.43 -10.88 -11.86
C LYS A 268 0.93 -11.34 -13.21
N HIS A 269 1.09 -12.63 -13.50
CA HIS A 269 0.61 -13.24 -14.74
C HIS A 269 -0.11 -14.55 -14.45
N ARG A 270 -1.17 -14.84 -15.21
CA ARG A 270 -1.88 -16.12 -15.09
C ARG A 270 -1.21 -17.15 -15.98
N ASN A 271 -0.83 -18.29 -15.43
CA ASN A 271 -0.31 -19.41 -16.20
C ASN A 271 -1.43 -20.10 -17.02
N GLU A 272 -1.08 -21.07 -17.87
CA GLU A 272 -2.04 -21.83 -18.68
C GLU A 272 -3.07 -22.61 -17.84
N ALA A 273 -2.75 -22.89 -16.56
CA ALA A 273 -3.64 -23.53 -15.59
C ALA A 273 -4.59 -22.53 -14.88
N GLY A 274 -4.48 -21.23 -15.17
CA GLY A 274 -5.28 -20.17 -14.58
C GLY A 274 -4.78 -19.64 -13.24
N GLU A 275 -3.69 -20.19 -12.71
CA GLU A 275 -3.08 -19.79 -11.43
C GLU A 275 -2.27 -18.50 -11.61
N VAL A 276 -2.38 -17.58 -10.64
CA VAL A 276 -1.63 -16.32 -10.62
C VAL A 276 -0.21 -16.59 -10.11
N VAL A 277 0.80 -16.30 -10.93
CA VAL A 277 2.22 -16.44 -10.60
C VAL A 277 2.92 -15.09 -10.68
N ASP A 278 3.82 -14.82 -9.73
CA ASP A 278 4.67 -13.64 -9.73
C ASP A 278 5.87 -13.83 -10.68
N TYR A 279 5.96 -12.99 -11.70
CA TYR A 279 7.13 -12.92 -12.58
C TYR A 279 8.04 -11.76 -12.15
N PHE A 280 9.15 -12.10 -11.49
CA PHE A 280 10.13 -11.11 -11.01
C PHE A 280 11.02 -10.61 -12.14
N LEU A 281 10.91 -9.32 -12.42
CA LEU A 281 11.77 -8.56 -13.34
C LEU A 281 13.11 -8.19 -12.70
N CYS A 282 13.13 -8.00 -11.38
CA CYS A 282 14.29 -7.65 -10.58
C CYS A 282 14.24 -8.46 -9.28
N ARG A 283 15.40 -8.92 -8.80
CA ARG A 283 15.50 -9.78 -7.60
C ARG A 283 16.56 -9.23 -6.64
N PRO A 284 16.54 -9.66 -5.35
CA PRO A 284 17.65 -9.39 -4.45
C PRO A 284 18.99 -9.85 -5.08
N GLY A 285 19.94 -8.92 -5.16
CA GLY A 285 21.24 -9.08 -5.82
C GLY A 285 21.39 -8.29 -7.12
N ASP A 286 20.31 -7.79 -7.71
CA ASP A 286 20.34 -6.88 -8.85
C ASP A 286 20.63 -5.43 -8.42
N ASP A 287 21.09 -4.61 -9.37
CA ASP A 287 21.36 -3.19 -9.13
C ASP A 287 20.28 -2.34 -9.82
N VAL A 288 19.80 -1.31 -9.10
CA VAL A 288 18.78 -0.37 -9.57
C VAL A 288 19.32 1.06 -9.49
N MET A 289 18.99 1.88 -10.47
CA MET A 289 19.34 3.29 -10.49
C MET A 289 18.17 4.10 -9.94
N VAL A 290 18.44 4.97 -8.97
CA VAL A 290 17.41 5.82 -8.37
C VAL A 290 17.79 7.27 -8.61
N THR A 291 16.86 8.03 -9.19
CA THR A 291 17.01 9.46 -9.51
C THR A 291 16.03 10.27 -8.68
N PHE A 292 16.51 11.31 -8.00
CA PHE A 292 15.73 12.12 -7.06
C PHE A 292 16.24 13.56 -6.95
N PRO A 293 15.43 14.51 -6.45
CA PRO A 293 15.87 15.89 -6.24
C PRO A 293 16.75 16.07 -4.99
N THR A 294 17.80 16.89 -5.09
CA THR A 294 18.64 17.30 -3.94
C THR A 294 17.87 18.23 -2.98
N ALA A 295 18.42 18.46 -1.79
CA ALA A 295 18.02 19.61 -0.98
C ALA A 295 18.50 20.93 -1.62
N GLY A 296 17.95 22.06 -1.19
CA GLY A 296 18.26 23.38 -1.73
C GLY A 296 17.24 23.91 -2.74
N THR A 297 17.30 25.23 -2.95
CA THR A 297 16.48 25.96 -3.93
C THR A 297 17.39 26.67 -4.94
N PRO A 298 17.27 26.40 -6.27
CA PRO A 298 16.42 25.37 -6.88
C PRO A 298 16.99 23.95 -6.67
N PRO A 299 16.12 22.91 -6.62
CA PRO A 299 16.57 21.53 -6.49
C PRO A 299 17.33 21.09 -7.75
N LYS A 300 18.40 20.31 -7.57
CA LYS A 300 19.14 19.66 -8.66
C LYS A 300 18.79 18.19 -8.72
N ILE A 301 19.05 17.56 -9.87
CA ILE A 301 18.87 16.13 -10.03
C ILE A 301 20.09 15.42 -9.45
N ALA A 302 19.88 14.51 -8.50
CA ALA A 302 20.85 13.54 -8.03
C ALA A 302 20.41 12.14 -8.48
N TYR A 303 21.39 11.26 -8.65
CA TYR A 303 21.13 9.85 -8.90
C TYR A 303 22.24 9.01 -8.25
N ASP A 304 21.89 7.80 -7.84
CA ASP A 304 22.86 6.80 -7.39
C ASP A 304 22.36 5.39 -7.75
N THR A 305 23.27 4.43 -7.74
CA THR A 305 22.95 3.02 -7.97
C THR A 305 22.91 2.28 -6.63
N PHE A 306 21.82 1.56 -6.38
CA PHE A 306 21.58 0.77 -5.17
C PHE A 306 21.51 -0.71 -5.51
N THR A 307 21.92 -1.57 -4.58
CA THR A 307 21.77 -3.03 -4.71
C THR A 307 20.50 -3.46 -4.00
N VAL A 308 19.63 -4.21 -4.67
CA VAL A 308 18.41 -4.74 -4.05
C VAL A 308 18.80 -5.80 -3.05
N VAL A 309 18.48 -5.61 -1.78
CA VAL A 309 18.87 -6.54 -0.70
C VAL A 309 17.71 -7.39 -0.21
N ASP A 310 16.51 -6.85 -0.27
CA ASP A 310 15.28 -7.53 0.11
C ASP A 310 14.09 -6.89 -0.62
N LEU A 311 12.95 -7.59 -0.58
CA LEU A 311 11.66 -7.07 -0.99
C LEU A 311 10.70 -7.11 0.20
N TYR A 312 9.65 -6.30 0.19
CA TYR A 312 8.55 -6.39 1.15
C TYR A 312 7.22 -6.61 0.45
N GLU A 313 6.29 -7.26 1.16
CA GLU A 313 4.93 -7.52 0.69
C GLU A 313 3.95 -7.15 1.80
N SER A 314 3.44 -5.92 1.74
CA SER A 314 2.43 -5.40 2.68
C SER A 314 1.01 -5.86 2.37
N LYS A 315 0.83 -6.58 1.24
CA LYS A 315 -0.46 -7.02 0.70
C LYS A 315 -1.36 -5.87 0.24
N MET A 316 -0.83 -4.63 0.17
CA MET A 316 -1.48 -3.47 -0.42
C MET A 316 -0.71 -3.07 -1.68
N SER A 317 -1.37 -3.16 -2.84
CA SER A 317 -0.70 -3.00 -4.13
C SER A 317 -0.12 -1.61 -4.31
N GLU A 318 -0.81 -0.56 -3.85
CA GLU A 318 -0.34 0.83 -3.93
C GLU A 318 0.96 1.04 -3.13
N TYR A 319 1.06 0.37 -1.98
CA TYR A 319 2.26 0.45 -1.15
C TYR A 319 3.38 -0.36 -1.78
N ASP A 320 3.10 -1.62 -2.11
CA ASP A 320 4.05 -2.55 -2.71
C ASP A 320 4.57 -2.10 -4.09
N ALA A 321 3.84 -1.21 -4.79
CA ALA A 321 4.25 -0.61 -6.05
C ALA A 321 4.84 0.81 -5.89
N GLY A 322 4.71 1.41 -4.71
CA GLY A 322 4.92 2.84 -4.49
C GLY A 322 6.11 3.20 -3.60
N PHE A 323 6.55 2.35 -2.67
CA PHE A 323 7.62 2.72 -1.72
C PHE A 323 8.88 1.86 -1.84
N ALA A 324 10.03 2.51 -1.66
CA ALA A 324 11.33 1.87 -1.50
C ALA A 324 12.09 2.48 -0.32
N PHE A 325 12.83 1.65 0.41
CA PHE A 325 13.50 2.00 1.66
C PHE A 325 15.02 1.89 1.50
N VAL A 326 15.74 2.84 2.06
CA VAL A 326 17.20 2.95 2.00
C VAL A 326 17.73 3.47 3.33
N PRO A 327 19.04 3.31 3.63
CA PRO A 327 19.65 3.94 4.79
C PRO A 327 19.48 5.46 4.75
N ILE A 328 19.00 6.04 5.85
CA ILE A 328 18.78 7.49 5.97
C ILE A 328 20.06 8.29 5.71
N GLU A 329 21.20 7.85 6.26
CA GLU A 329 22.49 8.49 6.14
C GLU A 329 22.92 8.66 4.67
N ARG A 330 22.68 7.64 3.84
CA ARG A 330 23.08 7.69 2.43
C ARG A 330 22.29 8.74 1.67
N ILE A 331 20.98 8.83 1.91
CA ILE A 331 20.15 9.83 1.24
C ILE A 331 20.44 11.24 1.73
N GLN A 332 20.73 11.41 3.02
CA GLN A 332 21.16 12.70 3.55
C GLN A 332 22.45 13.19 2.89
N GLN A 333 23.44 12.29 2.72
CA GLN A 333 24.68 12.58 1.99
C GLN A 333 24.40 12.99 0.54
N LEU A 334 23.64 12.16 -0.20
CA LEU A 334 23.38 12.39 -1.64
C LEU A 334 22.53 13.64 -1.90
N ARG A 335 21.66 14.02 -0.95
CA ARG A 335 20.87 15.24 -1.06
C ARG A 335 21.60 16.49 -0.57
N GLY A 336 22.77 16.36 0.06
CA GLY A 336 23.50 17.48 0.66
C GLY A 336 22.80 18.04 1.90
N MET A 337 22.13 17.17 2.67
CA MET A 337 21.38 17.53 3.88
C MET A 337 22.21 17.46 5.16
N ILE A 338 23.49 17.10 5.06
CA ILE A 338 24.39 17.07 6.21
C ILE A 338 25.03 18.43 6.34
N ASP A 339 24.84 19.07 7.49
CA ASP A 339 25.49 20.33 7.81
C ASP A 339 27.03 20.11 7.87
N PRO A 340 27.82 20.80 7.03
CA PRO A 340 29.28 20.64 7.02
C PRO A 340 29.97 21.02 8.34
N SER A 341 29.30 21.83 9.19
CA SER A 341 29.88 22.35 10.42
C SER A 341 29.55 21.50 11.65
N SER A 342 28.30 21.07 11.78
CA SER A 342 27.83 20.26 12.92
C SER A 342 27.86 18.76 12.64
N GLY A 343 27.88 18.34 11.36
CA GLY A 343 27.75 16.94 10.95
C GLY A 343 26.33 16.37 11.14
N VAL A 344 25.37 17.18 11.61
CA VAL A 344 23.99 16.76 11.82
C VAL A 344 23.26 16.69 10.49
N GLY A 345 22.59 15.57 10.24
CA GLY A 345 21.80 15.34 9.04
C GLY A 345 20.39 15.89 9.19
N ALA A 346 20.01 16.81 8.31
CA ALA A 346 18.63 17.26 8.20
C ALA A 346 17.71 16.13 7.69
N VAL A 347 16.43 16.18 8.06
CA VAL A 347 15.43 15.13 7.73
C VAL A 347 14.18 15.78 7.16
N THR A 348 13.35 15.06 6.41
CA THR A 348 12.11 15.69 5.89
C THR A 348 10.96 15.50 6.86
N ALA A 349 10.95 14.42 7.64
CA ALA A 349 9.91 14.16 8.61
C ALA A 349 10.43 13.41 9.85
N VAL A 350 9.63 13.49 10.91
CA VAL A 350 9.76 12.68 12.12
C VAL A 350 8.46 11.89 12.27
N GLN A 351 8.61 10.57 12.33
CA GLN A 351 7.51 9.63 12.53
C GLN A 351 7.39 9.30 14.02
N ILE A 352 6.15 9.24 14.51
CA ILE A 352 5.83 9.05 15.93
C ILE A 352 4.85 7.90 16.05
N ARG A 353 5.14 6.97 16.96
CA ARG A 353 4.24 5.92 17.42
C ARG A 353 3.75 6.25 18.82
N LEU A 354 2.44 6.19 19.02
CA LEU A 354 1.81 6.48 20.30
C LEU A 354 1.77 5.24 21.19
N ALA A 355 1.76 5.45 22.50
CA ALA A 355 1.57 4.40 23.49
C ALA A 355 0.15 3.79 23.41
N GLU A 356 0.01 2.55 23.86
CA GLU A 356 -1.27 1.84 23.84
C GLU A 356 -2.33 2.59 24.68
N GLY A 357 -3.51 2.81 24.10
CA GLY A 357 -4.64 3.46 24.77
C GLY A 357 -4.67 4.99 24.65
N VAL A 358 -3.67 5.62 24.03
CA VAL A 358 -3.68 7.05 23.73
C VAL A 358 -4.67 7.36 22.60
N VAL A 359 -5.47 8.40 22.77
CA VAL A 359 -6.39 8.89 21.73
C VAL A 359 -5.59 9.69 20.70
N LEU A 360 -5.51 9.16 19.46
CA LEU A 360 -4.75 9.72 18.36
C LEU A 360 -5.09 11.19 18.10
N GLU A 361 -6.38 11.53 18.09
CA GLU A 361 -6.88 12.87 17.79
C GLU A 361 -6.48 13.88 18.87
N GLU A 362 -6.46 13.48 20.14
CA GLU A 362 -6.05 14.35 21.25
C GLU A 362 -4.54 14.58 21.28
N ALA A 363 -3.75 13.54 20.98
CA ALA A 363 -2.29 13.66 20.84
C ALA A 363 -1.91 14.55 19.64
N SER A 364 -2.55 14.34 18.49
CA SER A 364 -2.35 15.17 17.30
C SER A 364 -2.71 16.64 17.56
N ALA A 365 -3.85 16.90 18.20
CA ALA A 365 -4.27 18.28 18.52
C ALA A 365 -3.30 19.00 19.46
N ARG A 366 -2.74 18.30 20.47
CA ARG A 366 -1.70 18.87 21.34
C ARG A 366 -0.42 19.20 20.56
N LEU A 367 0.02 18.32 19.67
CA LEU A 367 1.18 18.57 18.82
C LEU A 367 0.96 19.72 17.83
N GLN A 368 -0.21 19.77 17.19
CA GLN A 368 -0.58 20.86 16.29
C GLN A 368 -0.61 22.21 17.02
N ALA A 369 -1.05 22.25 18.28
CA ALA A 369 -1.03 23.47 19.09
C ALA A 369 0.39 23.87 19.53
N ALA A 370 1.27 22.90 19.80
CA ALA A 370 2.66 23.15 20.20
C ALA A 370 3.57 23.53 19.03
N LEU A 371 3.25 23.06 17.83
CA LEU A 371 3.97 23.27 16.58
C LEU A 371 3.08 24.05 15.60
N ASP A 372 2.61 25.24 16.00
CA ASP A 372 1.75 26.07 15.15
C ASP A 372 2.47 26.35 13.81
N PRO A 373 1.84 26.03 12.65
CA PRO A 373 2.42 26.26 11.33
C PRO A 373 2.80 27.71 11.02
N ARG A 374 2.36 28.68 11.84
CA ARG A 374 2.75 30.09 11.76
C ARG A 374 4.11 30.35 12.38
N ASP A 375 4.50 29.56 13.38
CA ASP A 375 5.73 29.72 14.14
C ASP A 375 6.84 28.80 13.62
N VAL A 376 6.46 27.63 13.11
CA VAL A 376 7.40 26.63 12.57
C VAL A 376 6.94 26.12 11.19
N PRO A 377 7.87 25.87 10.24
CA PRO A 377 7.53 25.41 8.88
C PRO A 377 7.19 23.91 8.83
N TYR A 378 6.50 23.39 9.84
CA TYR A 378 6.16 21.97 9.97
C TYR A 378 4.66 21.75 9.78
N SER A 379 4.30 20.55 9.33
CA SER A 379 2.94 20.08 9.24
C SER A 379 2.82 18.81 10.08
N VAL A 380 1.91 18.81 11.05
CA VAL A 380 1.58 17.62 11.83
C VAL A 380 0.38 16.96 11.18
N GLN A 381 0.54 15.74 10.70
CA GLN A 381 -0.53 14.95 10.08
C GLN A 381 -0.65 13.60 10.78
N THR A 382 -1.88 13.11 10.92
CA THR A 382 -2.12 11.73 11.32
C THR A 382 -2.15 10.81 10.11
N TRP A 383 -1.92 9.51 10.31
CA TRP A 383 -2.09 8.53 9.23
C TRP A 383 -3.52 8.55 8.63
N LYS A 384 -4.54 8.87 9.44
CA LYS A 384 -5.94 9.03 8.98
C LYS A 384 -6.09 10.20 8.02
N GLU A 385 -5.45 11.33 8.31
CA GLU A 385 -5.46 12.51 7.46
C GLU A 385 -4.70 12.27 6.15
N MET A 386 -3.54 11.60 6.21
CA MET A 386 -2.77 11.22 5.03
C MET A 386 -3.55 10.30 4.08
N GLN A 387 -4.43 9.44 4.63
CA GLN A 387 -5.28 8.52 3.88
C GLN A 387 -6.74 9.02 3.72
N GLY A 388 -6.98 10.31 3.93
CA GLY A 388 -8.31 10.92 3.89
C GLY A 388 -9.16 10.52 2.67
N PRO A 389 -8.64 10.53 1.43
CA PRO A 389 -9.41 10.12 0.25
C PRO A 389 -9.86 8.65 0.29
N LEU A 390 -9.02 7.75 0.79
CA LEU A 390 -9.32 6.32 0.88
C LEU A 390 -10.36 6.05 1.97
N LEU A 391 -10.17 6.65 3.16
CA LEU A 391 -11.13 6.52 4.26
C LEU A 391 -12.48 7.14 3.91
N ALA A 392 -12.50 8.29 3.22
CA ALA A 392 -13.73 8.92 2.75
C ALA A 392 -14.49 8.03 1.74
N ALA A 393 -13.78 7.29 0.88
CA ALA A 393 -14.40 6.32 -0.01
C ALA A 393 -15.07 5.18 0.78
N VAL A 394 -14.40 4.64 1.80
CA VAL A 394 -14.95 3.59 2.68
C VAL A 394 -16.17 4.10 3.46
N GLU A 395 -16.10 5.32 4.00
CA GLU A 395 -17.23 5.95 4.71
C GLU A 395 -18.43 6.19 3.79
N MET A 396 -18.19 6.64 2.56
CA MET A 396 -19.23 6.83 1.54
C MET A 396 -19.89 5.49 1.18
N GLU A 397 -19.10 4.44 0.97
CA GLU A 397 -19.61 3.10 0.68
C GLU A 397 -20.47 2.56 1.82
N THR A 398 -20.01 2.73 3.06
CA THR A 398 -20.73 2.33 4.27
C THR A 398 -22.06 3.08 4.40
N THR A 399 -22.07 4.37 4.07
CA THR A 399 -23.28 5.20 4.07
C THR A 399 -24.28 4.71 3.04
N ILE A 400 -23.84 4.41 1.82
CA ILE A 400 -24.69 3.87 0.75
C ILE A 400 -25.29 2.52 1.17
N LEU A 401 -24.47 1.62 1.72
CA LEU A 401 -24.96 0.31 2.17
C LEU A 401 -25.93 0.42 3.34
N ASN A 402 -25.72 1.34 4.29
CA ASN A 402 -26.67 1.59 5.37
C ASN A 402 -28.03 2.08 4.83
N ILE A 403 -28.02 2.92 3.79
CA ILE A 403 -29.25 3.37 3.11
C ILE A 403 -29.94 2.19 2.40
N LEU A 404 -29.20 1.37 1.65
CA LEU A 404 -29.73 0.19 0.99
C LEU A 404 -30.32 -0.80 2.00
N LEU A 405 -29.63 -0.98 3.13
CA LEU A 405 -30.06 -1.87 4.19
C LEU A 405 -31.35 -1.38 4.84
N PHE A 406 -31.45 -0.08 5.13
CA PHE A 406 -32.68 0.54 5.58
C PHE A 406 -33.82 0.31 4.58
N LEU A 407 -33.57 0.46 3.26
CA LEU A 407 -34.56 0.23 2.22
C LEU A 407 -35.02 -1.25 2.18
N ILE A 408 -34.09 -2.21 2.25
CA ILE A 408 -34.41 -3.64 2.28
C ILE A 408 -35.32 -3.97 3.47
N ILE A 409 -35.00 -3.43 4.64
CA ILE A 409 -35.80 -3.61 5.86
C ILE A 409 -37.17 -2.96 5.72
N ALA A 410 -37.25 -1.75 5.16
CA ALA A 410 -38.51 -1.07 4.92
C ALA A 410 -39.41 -1.87 3.96
N VAL A 411 -38.86 -2.36 2.85
CA VAL A 411 -39.57 -3.22 1.89
C VAL A 411 -40.02 -4.52 2.54
N ALA A 412 -39.17 -5.17 3.34
CA ALA A 412 -39.55 -6.36 4.11
C ALA A 412 -40.69 -6.04 5.11
N GLY A 413 -40.61 -4.90 5.81
CA GLY A 413 -41.64 -4.40 6.71
C GLY A 413 -43.00 -4.19 6.03
N PHE A 414 -43.01 -3.60 4.84
CA PHE A 414 -44.23 -3.48 4.03
C PHE A 414 -44.76 -4.84 3.57
N GLY A 415 -43.88 -5.76 3.19
CA GLY A 415 -44.24 -7.15 2.87
C GLY A 415 -44.94 -7.84 4.05
N ILE A 416 -44.43 -7.65 5.26
CA ILE A 416 -45.04 -8.13 6.50
C ILE A 416 -46.43 -7.51 6.67
N LEU A 417 -46.56 -6.18 6.60
CA LEU A 417 -47.83 -5.47 6.74
C LEU A 417 -48.89 -6.00 5.75
N ALA A 418 -48.54 -6.13 4.47
CA ALA A 418 -49.42 -6.63 3.43
C ALA A 418 -49.87 -8.08 3.71
N THR A 419 -48.93 -8.92 4.15
CA THR A 419 -49.21 -10.31 4.49
C THR A 419 -50.13 -10.42 5.71
N PHE A 420 -49.87 -9.66 6.78
CA PHE A 420 -50.75 -9.61 7.96
C PHE A 420 -52.14 -9.09 7.64
N PHE A 421 -52.23 -8.08 6.79
CA PHE A 421 -53.51 -7.55 6.34
C PHE A 421 -54.31 -8.63 5.60
N MET A 422 -53.66 -9.38 4.69
CA MET A 422 -54.29 -10.50 3.98
C MET A 422 -54.79 -11.58 4.95
N ILE A 423 -54.03 -11.91 6.00
CA ILE A 423 -54.43 -12.88 7.02
C ILE A 423 -55.70 -12.44 7.75
N VAL A 424 -55.84 -11.16 8.09
CA VAL A 424 -57.06 -10.62 8.73
C VAL A 424 -58.25 -10.75 7.80
N VAL A 425 -58.09 -10.44 6.51
CA VAL A 425 -59.17 -10.53 5.51
C VAL A 425 -59.63 -11.99 5.34
N GLU A 426 -58.70 -12.93 5.17
CA GLU A 426 -59.02 -14.37 5.04
C GLU A 426 -59.71 -14.93 6.30
N LYS A 427 -59.41 -14.36 7.47
CA LYS A 427 -59.96 -14.78 8.77
C LYS A 427 -61.12 -13.92 9.27
N THR A 428 -61.76 -13.13 8.42
CA THR A 428 -62.87 -12.24 8.81
C THR A 428 -64.03 -12.98 9.48
N ARG A 429 -64.48 -14.11 8.91
CA ARG A 429 -65.58 -14.93 9.45
C ARG A 429 -65.27 -15.48 10.85
N ASP A 430 -64.06 -16.00 10.98
CA ASP A 430 -63.54 -16.57 12.24
C ASP A 430 -63.50 -15.51 13.37
N ILE A 431 -63.11 -14.27 13.05
CA ILE A 431 -63.14 -13.14 13.99
C ILE A 431 -64.58 -12.80 14.40
N GLY A 432 -65.52 -12.86 13.45
CA GLY A 432 -66.95 -12.63 13.68
C GLY A 432 -67.56 -13.59 14.69
N ILE A 433 -67.24 -14.88 14.56
CA ILE A 433 -67.66 -15.94 15.51
C ILE A 433 -67.06 -15.68 16.90
N LEU A 434 -65.77 -15.31 16.95
CA LEU A 434 -65.10 -15.05 18.22
C LEU A 434 -65.75 -13.86 18.97
N LYS A 435 -66.11 -12.80 18.24
CA LYS A 435 -66.80 -11.65 18.82
C LYS A 435 -68.26 -11.92 19.20
N SER A 436 -68.99 -12.75 18.45
CA SER A 436 -70.36 -13.12 18.83
C SER A 436 -70.41 -13.98 20.10
N LEU A 437 -69.35 -14.75 20.37
CA LEU A 437 -69.13 -15.46 21.62
C LEU A 437 -68.67 -14.56 22.80
N GLY A 438 -68.58 -13.24 22.59
CA GLY A 438 -68.28 -12.25 23.64
C GLY A 438 -66.81 -11.85 23.75
N ALA A 439 -65.96 -12.13 22.75
CA ALA A 439 -64.58 -11.67 22.78
C ALA A 439 -64.47 -10.14 22.72
N SER A 440 -63.70 -9.57 23.65
CA SER A 440 -63.45 -8.13 23.70
C SER A 440 -62.51 -7.66 22.59
N HIS A 441 -62.58 -6.37 22.23
CA HIS A 441 -61.71 -5.73 21.24
C HIS A 441 -60.21 -5.94 21.56
N ARG A 442 -59.83 -5.81 22.85
CA ARG A 442 -58.48 -6.09 23.33
C ARG A 442 -58.10 -7.57 23.21
N GLY A 443 -59.06 -8.47 23.42
CA GLY A 443 -58.88 -9.91 23.25
C GLY A 443 -58.51 -10.28 21.82
N VAL A 444 -59.28 -9.81 20.83
CA VAL A 444 -59.01 -10.03 19.41
C VAL A 444 -57.67 -9.41 19.00
N MET A 445 -57.42 -8.16 19.40
CA MET A 445 -56.15 -7.47 19.10
C MET A 445 -54.93 -8.23 19.63
N SER A 446 -55.00 -8.76 20.87
CA SER A 446 -53.90 -9.50 21.49
C SER A 446 -53.55 -10.79 20.74
N ILE A 447 -54.53 -11.45 20.12
CA ILE A 447 -54.31 -12.66 19.32
C ILE A 447 -53.46 -12.30 18.09
N PHE A 448 -53.87 -11.28 17.34
CA PHE A 448 -53.15 -10.86 16.14
C PHE A 448 -51.76 -10.27 16.45
N LEU A 449 -51.61 -9.52 17.54
CA LEU A 449 -50.29 -9.02 17.97
C LEU A 449 -49.36 -10.16 18.42
N SER A 450 -49.87 -11.15 19.17
CA SER A 450 -49.07 -12.32 19.55
C SER A 450 -48.65 -13.16 18.34
N TYR A 451 -49.49 -13.17 17.30
CA TYR A 451 -49.19 -13.80 16.02
C TYR A 451 -48.11 -13.02 15.25
N GLY A 452 -48.21 -11.67 15.23
CA GLY A 452 -47.16 -10.72 14.85
C GLY A 452 -45.80 -11.06 15.42
N LEU A 453 -45.76 -11.12 16.75
CA LEU A 453 -44.56 -11.42 17.51
C LEU A 453 -44.01 -12.82 17.20
N ALA A 454 -44.86 -13.84 17.16
CA ALA A 454 -44.42 -15.22 16.90
C ALA A 454 -43.78 -15.38 15.51
N LEU A 455 -44.37 -14.78 14.48
CA LEU A 455 -43.81 -14.80 13.12
C LEU A 455 -42.52 -13.98 13.03
N GLY A 456 -42.48 -12.80 13.67
CA GLY A 456 -41.27 -11.97 13.74
C GLY A 456 -40.11 -12.70 14.42
N VAL A 457 -40.35 -13.35 15.56
CA VAL A 457 -39.35 -14.14 16.28
C VAL A 457 -38.90 -15.34 15.44
N ALA A 458 -39.82 -16.10 14.85
CA ALA A 458 -39.46 -17.26 14.03
C ALA A 458 -38.61 -16.85 12.81
N GLY A 459 -39.03 -15.82 12.08
CA GLY A 459 -38.28 -15.30 10.94
C GLY A 459 -36.92 -14.71 11.34
N ALA A 460 -36.85 -13.99 12.46
CA ALA A 460 -35.59 -13.41 12.92
C ALA A 460 -34.61 -14.49 13.40
N VAL A 461 -35.07 -15.53 14.09
CA VAL A 461 -34.21 -16.65 14.52
C VAL A 461 -33.70 -17.44 13.31
N VAL A 462 -34.57 -17.78 12.36
CA VAL A 462 -34.15 -18.50 11.14
C VAL A 462 -33.21 -17.63 10.31
N GLY A 463 -33.51 -16.34 10.16
CA GLY A 463 -32.65 -15.38 9.45
C GLY A 463 -31.30 -15.20 10.13
N MET A 464 -31.27 -15.15 11.45
CA MET A 464 -30.03 -15.08 12.23
C MET A 464 -29.17 -16.33 12.01
N VAL A 465 -29.75 -17.52 12.15
CA VAL A 465 -29.01 -18.78 11.92
C VAL A 465 -28.50 -18.85 10.48
N LEU A 466 -29.34 -18.56 9.49
CA LEU A 466 -28.96 -18.61 8.08
C LEU A 466 -27.87 -17.57 7.77
N GLY A 467 -28.01 -16.34 8.26
CA GLY A 467 -27.02 -15.28 8.09
C GLY A 467 -25.68 -15.64 8.71
N LEU A 468 -25.67 -16.14 9.95
CA LEU A 468 -24.43 -16.56 10.63
C LEU A 468 -23.76 -17.75 9.92
N VAL A 469 -24.54 -18.73 9.48
CA VAL A 469 -24.01 -19.87 8.69
C VAL A 469 -23.40 -19.36 7.39
N PHE A 470 -24.10 -18.45 6.68
CA PHE A 470 -23.58 -17.89 5.43
C PHE A 470 -22.26 -17.14 5.66
N VAL A 471 -22.20 -16.26 6.67
CA VAL A 471 -20.98 -15.50 7.00
C VAL A 471 -19.82 -16.44 7.34
N THR A 472 -20.08 -17.47 8.16
CA THR A 472 -19.05 -18.46 8.54
C THR A 472 -18.50 -19.21 7.33
N TYR A 473 -19.33 -19.45 6.31
CA TYR A 473 -18.96 -20.19 5.11
C TYR A 473 -18.72 -19.32 3.87
N ILE A 474 -18.58 -18.01 4.02
CA ILE A 474 -18.58 -17.09 2.87
C ILE A 474 -17.42 -17.37 1.89
N ASN A 475 -16.24 -17.67 2.43
CA ASN A 475 -15.04 -17.97 1.63
C ASN A 475 -15.17 -19.32 0.90
N GLN A 476 -15.76 -20.34 1.53
CA GLN A 476 -16.01 -21.63 0.86
C GLN A 476 -17.10 -21.50 -0.21
N ILE A 477 -18.15 -20.71 0.05
CA ILE A 477 -19.21 -20.43 -0.93
C ILE A 477 -18.61 -19.70 -2.14
N ALA A 478 -17.75 -18.70 -1.91
CA ALA A 478 -17.04 -17.99 -2.97
C ALA A 478 -16.21 -18.97 -3.82
N GLY A 479 -15.36 -19.80 -3.20
CA GLY A 479 -14.54 -20.77 -3.95
C GLY A 479 -15.34 -21.83 -4.73
N VAL A 480 -16.53 -22.22 -4.26
CA VAL A 480 -17.45 -23.07 -5.05
C VAL A 480 -17.98 -22.30 -6.26
N LEU A 481 -18.35 -21.04 -6.07
CA LEU A 481 -18.91 -20.20 -7.13
C LEU A 481 -17.84 -19.86 -8.19
N GLU A 482 -16.58 -19.67 -7.80
CA GLU A 482 -15.43 -19.51 -8.70
C GLU A 482 -15.23 -20.75 -9.58
N LYS A 483 -15.32 -21.95 -9.01
CA LYS A 483 -15.25 -23.21 -9.78
C LYS A 483 -16.38 -23.34 -10.79
N ILE A 484 -17.57 -22.86 -10.46
CA ILE A 484 -18.73 -22.91 -11.36
C ILE A 484 -18.60 -21.87 -12.49
N GLN A 485 -18.14 -20.66 -12.18
CA GLN A 485 -18.03 -19.56 -13.15
C GLN A 485 -16.72 -19.57 -13.95
N GLY A 486 -15.70 -20.31 -13.49
CA GLY A 486 -14.37 -20.35 -14.11
C GLY A 486 -13.63 -19.01 -14.01
N ARG A 487 -14.00 -18.14 -13.08
CA ARG A 487 -13.39 -16.83 -12.83
C ARG A 487 -13.33 -16.58 -11.32
N GLU A 488 -12.23 -15.98 -10.87
CA GLU A 488 -12.12 -15.48 -9.50
C GLU A 488 -13.14 -14.36 -9.28
N LEU A 489 -13.91 -14.47 -8.18
CA LEU A 489 -14.92 -13.47 -7.84
C LEU A 489 -14.30 -12.26 -7.18
N PHE A 490 -13.19 -12.47 -6.48
CA PHE A 490 -12.43 -11.44 -5.78
C PHE A 490 -10.96 -11.57 -6.16
N ASP A 491 -10.50 -10.72 -7.08
CA ASP A 491 -9.10 -10.68 -7.46
C ASP A 491 -8.27 -10.05 -6.33
N PRO A 492 -7.35 -10.80 -5.67
CA PRO A 492 -6.54 -10.27 -4.57
C PRO A 492 -5.63 -9.11 -4.98
N THR A 493 -5.40 -8.92 -6.28
CA THR A 493 -4.61 -7.80 -6.80
C THR A 493 -5.35 -6.47 -6.79
N VAL A 494 -6.69 -6.51 -6.83
CA VAL A 494 -7.56 -5.33 -6.84
C VAL A 494 -8.09 -5.01 -5.45
N TYR A 495 -8.52 -6.03 -4.71
CA TYR A 495 -9.19 -5.84 -3.42
C TYR A 495 -8.24 -5.94 -2.22
N TYR A 496 -6.94 -6.21 -2.43
CA TYR A 496 -5.90 -6.28 -1.40
C TYR A 496 -6.06 -7.41 -0.37
N PHE A 497 -7.16 -8.18 -0.36
CA PHE A 497 -7.38 -9.28 0.58
C PHE A 497 -7.27 -10.65 -0.11
N GLN A 498 -6.70 -11.62 0.60
CA GLN A 498 -6.64 -13.03 0.16
C GLN A 498 -7.94 -13.78 0.44
N GLU A 499 -8.71 -13.34 1.42
CA GLU A 499 -10.00 -13.89 1.82
C GLU A 499 -10.96 -12.74 2.13
N ILE A 500 -12.27 -12.98 2.06
CA ILE A 500 -13.27 -11.98 2.42
C ILE A 500 -13.25 -11.83 3.95
N PRO A 501 -12.82 -10.68 4.49
CA PRO A 501 -12.80 -10.47 5.92
C PRO A 501 -14.23 -10.34 6.44
N THR A 502 -14.55 -11.05 7.52
CA THR A 502 -15.86 -10.95 8.16
C THR A 502 -15.73 -10.86 9.66
N ILE A 503 -16.46 -9.93 10.26
CA ILE A 503 -16.46 -9.71 11.71
C ILE A 503 -17.90 -9.73 12.19
N ILE A 504 -18.21 -10.70 13.05
CA ILE A 504 -19.54 -10.87 13.64
C ILE A 504 -19.54 -10.17 14.99
N ASN A 505 -20.14 -8.99 15.06
CA ASN A 505 -20.38 -8.31 16.33
C ASN A 505 -21.71 -8.79 16.95
N PRO A 506 -21.70 -9.51 18.10
CA PRO A 506 -22.92 -10.04 18.71
C PRO A 506 -23.92 -8.96 19.10
N LEU A 507 -23.45 -7.76 19.44
CA LEU A 507 -24.30 -6.62 19.79
C LEU A 507 -25.06 -6.13 18.56
N THR A 508 -24.38 -6.00 17.42
CA THR A 508 -25.01 -5.59 16.16
C THR A 508 -26.03 -6.63 15.70
N VAL A 509 -25.69 -7.92 15.75
CA VAL A 509 -26.62 -9.02 15.44
C VAL A 509 -27.85 -8.97 16.36
N SER A 510 -27.66 -8.70 17.65
CA SER A 510 -28.76 -8.57 18.61
C SER A 510 -29.69 -7.39 18.26
N TRP A 511 -29.13 -6.25 17.88
CA TRP A 511 -29.91 -5.09 17.41
C TRP A 511 -30.67 -5.37 16.12
N ILE A 512 -30.08 -6.10 15.19
CA ILE A 512 -30.73 -6.53 13.94
C ILE A 512 -31.95 -7.41 14.24
N VAL A 513 -31.77 -8.42 15.09
CA VAL A 513 -32.83 -9.36 15.49
C VAL A 513 -33.94 -8.62 16.23
N LEU A 514 -33.60 -7.77 17.20
CA LEU A 514 -34.56 -6.97 17.96
C LEU A 514 -35.33 -6.00 17.06
N GLY A 515 -34.63 -5.32 16.14
CA GLY A 515 -35.22 -4.41 15.17
C GLY A 515 -36.20 -5.11 14.23
N ALA A 516 -35.86 -6.28 13.71
CA ALA A 516 -36.74 -7.06 12.85
C ALA A 516 -38.01 -7.52 13.59
N ILE A 517 -37.88 -7.97 14.84
CA ILE A 517 -39.03 -8.34 15.68
C ILE A 517 -39.90 -7.11 15.95
N LEU A 518 -39.30 -5.95 16.27
CA LEU A 518 -40.03 -4.71 16.52
C LEU A 518 -40.81 -4.26 15.28
N ILE A 519 -40.19 -4.30 14.10
CA ILE A 519 -40.84 -3.95 12.83
C ILE A 519 -41.99 -4.90 12.53
N ALA A 520 -41.81 -6.21 12.74
CA ALA A 520 -42.88 -7.19 12.55
C ALA A 520 -44.08 -6.92 13.48
N VAL A 521 -43.82 -6.59 14.75
CA VAL A 521 -44.87 -6.21 15.69
C VAL A 521 -45.56 -4.94 15.25
N ILE A 522 -44.83 -3.87 14.92
CA ILE A 522 -45.39 -2.59 14.44
C ILE A 522 -46.24 -2.79 13.19
N ALA A 523 -45.74 -3.55 12.22
CA ALA A 523 -46.47 -3.87 10.99
C ALA A 523 -47.78 -4.64 11.28
N SER A 524 -47.80 -5.49 12.31
CA SER A 524 -49.00 -6.23 12.72
C SER A 524 -50.05 -5.37 13.45
N VAL A 525 -49.69 -4.19 13.96
CA VAL A 525 -50.61 -3.33 14.74
C VAL A 525 -51.79 -2.86 13.89
N LEU A 526 -51.55 -2.37 12.68
CA LEU A 526 -52.61 -1.82 11.82
C LEU A 526 -53.67 -2.89 11.47
N PRO A 527 -53.31 -4.09 10.96
CA PRO A 527 -54.26 -5.17 10.76
C PRO A 527 -54.95 -5.62 12.05
N ALA A 528 -54.23 -5.70 13.18
CA ALA A 528 -54.79 -6.12 14.46
C ALA A 528 -55.88 -5.15 14.98
N ILE A 529 -55.68 -3.84 14.82
CA ILE A 529 -56.69 -2.83 15.17
C ILE A 529 -57.92 -2.99 14.28
N ARG A 530 -57.73 -3.22 12.98
CA ARG A 530 -58.83 -3.45 12.03
C ARG A 530 -59.64 -4.69 12.39
N ALA A 531 -58.97 -5.81 12.65
CA ALA A 531 -59.60 -7.05 13.13
C ALA A 531 -60.39 -6.82 14.42
N ALA A 532 -59.80 -6.09 15.37
CA ALA A 532 -60.42 -5.79 16.65
C ALA A 532 -61.67 -4.93 16.52
N ARG A 533 -61.79 -4.05 15.50
CA ARG A 533 -62.95 -3.15 15.30
C ARG A 533 -64.06 -3.74 14.43
N LEU A 534 -63.88 -4.94 13.88
CA LEU A 534 -64.84 -5.55 12.95
C LEU A 534 -66.16 -5.93 13.63
N HIS A 535 -67.32 -5.57 13.07
CA HIS A 535 -68.62 -5.86 13.69
C HIS A 535 -69.05 -7.32 13.42
N PRO A 536 -69.59 -8.06 14.42
CA PRO A 536 -69.98 -9.47 14.24
C PRO A 536 -70.99 -9.69 13.12
N VAL A 537 -71.94 -8.77 12.98
CA VAL A 537 -73.00 -8.83 11.95
C VAL A 537 -72.42 -8.64 10.56
N GLU A 538 -71.45 -7.75 10.39
CA GLU A 538 -70.76 -7.54 9.11
C GLU A 538 -69.89 -8.75 8.75
N ALA A 539 -69.17 -9.31 9.74
CA ALA A 539 -68.29 -10.46 9.56
C ALA A 539 -69.00 -11.73 9.06
N LEU A 540 -70.26 -11.93 9.46
CA LEU A 540 -71.06 -13.12 9.16
C LEU A 540 -71.93 -12.94 7.91
N ARG A 541 -71.99 -11.73 7.34
CA ARG A 541 -72.80 -11.40 6.15
C ARG A 541 -72.05 -11.55 4.82
N TYR A 542 -70.72 -11.67 4.86
CA TYR A 542 -69.91 -11.94 3.68
C TYR A 542 -69.96 -13.44 3.35
N GLU A 543 -70.55 -13.77 2.19
CA GLU A 543 -70.34 -15.05 1.48
C GLU A 543 -69.00 -15.04 0.74
#